data_AF-A0A420XW34-F1
#
_entry.id   AF-A0A420XW34-F1
#
_cell.length_a   1.000
_cell.length_b   1.000
_cell.length_c   1.000
_cell.angle_alpha   90.00
_cell.angle_beta   90.00
_cell.angle_gamma   90.00
#
_symmetry.space_group_name_H-M   'P 1'
#
loop_
_entity.id
_entity.type
_entity.pdbx_description
1 polymer ?
#
loop_
_entity_poly.entity_id
_entity_poly.type
_entity_poly.pdbx_seq_one_letter_code
_entity_poly.pdbx_strand_id
1 'polypeptide(L)'
;MAYALGIAFAIITCGATSGGHFNPAVTICLAIWQGFPWKKVPYYIFAQIFGSFLAGLLLVGQFHPQMMALSAGFHKLGLSPNSLGGPGSILCSFPGAAQTSYGYLFFIEFFVCSFLGIVIWSVLDPANPFISPVSAPFTIGLAYAAMIWGFAFATISTNLARDLGTRIVAAIFFGGDAFNRYAPIAIFVNIPATIFATGVYELFLRDSFVSIAKGHLSHEEGEDGLVRHLTKTGTIEQGAASTLRNPNGNDYNV
;
A
#
# COMPACT_ATOMS: atom_id res chain seq x y z
N MET A 1 -6.41 -14.70 -5.23
CA MET A 1 -7.02 -13.89 -6.31
C MET A 1 -7.98 -12.83 -5.80
N ALA A 2 -9.04 -13.15 -5.04
CA ALA A 2 -10.00 -12.15 -4.56
C ALA A 2 -9.34 -10.98 -3.80
N TYR A 3 -8.39 -11.28 -2.90
CA TYR A 3 -7.64 -10.25 -2.16
C TYR A 3 -6.84 -9.32 -3.09
N ALA A 4 -6.18 -9.87 -4.10
CA ALA A 4 -5.39 -9.12 -5.08
C ALA A 4 -6.25 -8.17 -5.93
N LEU A 5 -7.39 -8.66 -6.42
CA LEU A 5 -8.36 -7.83 -7.14
C LEU A 5 -8.97 -6.76 -6.23
N GLY A 6 -9.26 -7.10 -4.98
CA GLY A 6 -9.73 -6.14 -3.98
C GLY A 6 -8.75 -4.98 -3.77
N ILE A 7 -7.45 -5.28 -3.68
CA ILE A 7 -6.41 -4.25 -3.61
C ILE A 7 -6.40 -3.40 -4.89
N ALA A 8 -6.39 -4.02 -6.07
CA ALA A 8 -6.38 -3.29 -7.33
C ALA A 8 -7.60 -2.35 -7.44
N PHE A 9 -8.81 -2.84 -7.11
CA PHE A 9 -10.02 -2.03 -7.11
C PHE A 9 -9.99 -0.91 -6.08
N ALA A 10 -9.46 -1.14 -4.88
CA ALA A 10 -9.30 -0.09 -3.88
C ALA A 10 -8.36 1.02 -4.38
N ILE A 11 -7.21 0.67 -4.97
CA ILE A 11 -6.26 1.63 -5.54
C ILE A 11 -6.88 2.39 -6.72
N ILE A 12 -7.56 1.70 -7.63
CA ILE A 12 -8.25 2.35 -8.77
C ILE A 12 -9.32 3.33 -8.27
N THR A 13 -10.08 2.94 -7.25
CA THR A 13 -11.21 3.74 -6.74
C THR A 13 -10.74 4.99 -5.99
N CYS A 14 -9.74 4.87 -5.11
CA CYS A 14 -9.35 5.96 -4.22
C CYS A 14 -8.02 6.63 -4.59
N GLY A 15 -7.27 6.09 -5.56
CA GLY A 15 -5.92 6.53 -5.92
C GLY A 15 -5.86 8.01 -6.30
N ALA A 16 -6.83 8.50 -7.07
CA ALA A 16 -6.90 9.90 -7.49
C ALA A 16 -7.08 10.89 -6.33
N THR A 17 -7.65 10.45 -5.20
CA THR A 17 -7.93 11.33 -4.05
C THR A 17 -6.83 11.24 -2.99
N SER A 18 -6.40 10.03 -2.63
CA SER A 18 -5.51 9.80 -1.49
C SER A 18 -4.11 9.34 -1.86
N GLY A 19 -3.84 9.05 -3.15
CA GLY A 19 -2.64 8.35 -3.59
C GLY A 19 -2.68 6.84 -3.33
N GLY A 20 -3.79 6.31 -2.79
CA GLY A 20 -4.00 4.87 -2.66
C GLY A 20 -3.06 4.17 -1.67
N HIS A 21 -2.69 4.82 -0.57
CA HIS A 21 -1.71 4.27 0.38
C HIS A 21 -2.19 2.97 1.03
N PHE A 22 -3.42 2.96 1.58
CA PHE A 22 -4.12 1.85 2.27
C PHE A 22 -3.38 1.10 3.37
N ASN A 23 -2.12 1.43 3.64
CA ASN A 23 -1.24 0.77 4.57
C ASN A 23 -0.46 1.85 5.36
N PRO A 24 -0.50 1.83 6.70
CA PRO A 24 0.28 2.73 7.54
C PRO A 24 1.77 2.70 7.22
N ALA A 25 2.35 1.53 6.96
CA ALA A 25 3.76 1.39 6.62
C ALA A 25 4.12 2.11 5.31
N VAL A 26 3.28 1.97 4.27
CA VAL A 26 3.44 2.67 2.98
C VAL A 26 3.30 4.18 3.18
N THR A 27 2.32 4.62 3.98
CA THR A 27 2.13 6.04 4.30
C THR A 27 3.35 6.66 4.97
N ILE A 28 3.95 5.94 5.92
CA ILE A 28 5.18 6.36 6.61
C ILE A 28 6.33 6.43 5.61
N CYS A 29 6.53 5.41 4.77
CA CYS A 29 7.63 5.41 3.81
C CYS A 29 7.50 6.53 2.77
N LEU A 30 6.28 6.86 2.32
CA LEU A 30 6.06 7.98 1.42
C LEU A 30 6.39 9.33 2.09
N ALA A 31 6.20 9.44 3.41
CA ALA A 31 6.60 10.62 4.18
C ALA A 31 8.12 10.72 4.38
N ILE A 32 8.80 9.57 4.51
CA ILE A 32 10.26 9.50 4.64
C ILE A 32 10.94 9.86 3.31
N TRP A 33 10.52 9.26 2.20
CA TRP A 33 11.30 9.27 0.95
C TRP A 33 10.71 10.12 -0.18
N GLN A 34 9.39 10.33 -0.21
CA GLN A 34 8.70 10.93 -1.36
C GLN A 34 8.03 12.27 -1.00
N GLY A 35 8.37 12.85 0.16
CA GLY A 35 7.89 14.18 0.57
C GLY A 35 6.42 14.24 0.99
N PHE A 36 5.78 13.11 1.28
CA PHE A 36 4.39 13.13 1.77
C PHE A 36 4.32 13.89 3.13
N PRO A 37 3.38 14.84 3.30
CA PRO A 37 3.38 15.70 4.49
C PRO A 37 3.20 14.91 5.80
N TRP A 38 4.18 14.99 6.69
CA TRP A 38 4.14 14.33 8.00
C TRP A 38 2.89 14.65 8.83
N LYS A 39 2.37 15.88 8.71
CA LYS A 39 1.12 16.29 9.36
C LYS A 39 -0.10 15.48 8.91
N LYS A 40 -0.10 14.92 7.69
CA LYS A 40 -1.20 14.10 7.14
C LYS A 40 -1.10 12.62 7.54
N VAL A 41 0.10 12.13 7.88
CA VAL A 41 0.35 10.73 8.25
C VAL A 41 -0.62 10.20 9.33
N PRO A 42 -0.80 10.84 10.50
CA PRO A 42 -1.71 10.31 11.52
C PRO A 42 -3.17 10.23 11.05
N TYR A 43 -3.64 11.20 10.25
CA TYR A 43 -4.99 11.17 9.69
C TYR A 43 -5.19 10.02 8.71
N TYR A 44 -4.17 9.74 7.88
CA TYR A 44 -4.18 8.61 6.95
C TYR A 44 -4.21 7.28 7.71
N ILE A 45 -3.34 7.11 8.70
CA ILE A 45 -3.28 5.89 9.51
C ILE A 45 -4.61 5.65 10.23
N PHE A 46 -5.19 6.71 10.83
CA PHE A 46 -6.50 6.62 11.47
C PHE A 46 -7.60 6.23 10.48
N ALA A 47 -7.68 6.90 9.32
CA ALA A 47 -8.69 6.60 8.32
C ALA A 47 -8.57 5.16 7.78
N GLN A 48 -7.34 4.65 7.61
CA GLN A 48 -7.09 3.28 7.17
C GLN A 48 -7.53 2.25 8.22
N ILE A 49 -7.15 2.44 9.49
CA ILE A 49 -7.57 1.55 10.60
C ILE A 49 -9.09 1.59 10.75
N PHE A 50 -9.69 2.79 10.73
CA PHE A 50 -11.13 2.97 10.88
C PHE A 50 -11.90 2.35 9.70
N GLY A 51 -11.42 2.53 8.47
CA GLY A 51 -12.01 1.88 7.29
C GLY A 51 -11.95 0.35 7.38
N SER A 52 -10.82 -0.21 7.83
CA SER A 52 -10.69 -1.65 8.05
C SER A 52 -11.61 -2.16 9.17
N PHE A 53 -11.78 -1.40 10.24
CA PHE A 53 -12.74 -1.70 11.31
C PHE A 53 -14.18 -1.74 10.79
N LEU A 54 -14.60 -0.72 10.03
CA LEU A 54 -15.93 -0.69 9.41
C LEU A 54 -16.13 -1.86 8.43
N ALA A 55 -15.13 -2.19 7.62
CA ALA A 55 -15.17 -3.35 6.73
C ALA A 55 -15.33 -4.67 7.51
N GLY A 56 -14.67 -4.80 8.66
CA GLY A 56 -14.83 -5.94 9.56
C GLY A 56 -16.25 -6.04 10.13
N LEU A 57 -16.85 -4.93 10.55
CA LEU A 57 -18.24 -4.89 11.01
C LEU A 57 -19.22 -5.30 9.91
N LEU A 58 -19.02 -4.80 8.69
CA LEU A 58 -19.84 -5.17 7.54
C LEU A 58 -19.72 -6.66 7.22
N LEU A 59 -18.51 -7.23 7.28
CA LEU A 59 -18.27 -8.65 7.05
C LEU A 59 -18.99 -9.51 8.09
N VAL A 60 -18.87 -9.16 9.38
CA VAL A 60 -19.59 -9.84 10.46
C VAL A 60 -21.11 -9.72 10.26
N GLY A 61 -21.62 -8.55 9.90
CA GLY A 61 -23.04 -8.35 9.63
C GLY A 61 -23.55 -9.20 8.46
N GLN A 62 -22.80 -9.24 7.35
CA GLN A 62 -23.15 -9.99 6.14
C GLN A 62 -23.17 -11.51 6.36
N PHE A 63 -22.24 -12.02 7.18
CA PHE A 63 -22.07 -13.46 7.44
C PHE A 63 -22.43 -13.85 8.88
N HIS A 64 -23.25 -13.05 9.56
CA HIS A 64 -23.49 -13.20 11.00
C HIS A 64 -23.96 -14.62 11.40
N PRO A 65 -24.99 -15.22 10.76
CA PRO A 65 -25.43 -16.57 11.11
C PRO A 65 -24.32 -17.62 10.99
N GLN A 66 -23.54 -17.55 9.91
CA GLN A 66 -22.47 -18.51 9.61
C GLN A 66 -21.31 -18.35 10.60
N MET A 67 -20.92 -17.12 10.90
CA MET A 67 -19.83 -16.84 11.84
C MET A 67 -20.20 -17.22 13.27
N MET A 68 -21.44 -16.97 13.70
CA MET A 68 -21.91 -17.39 15.03
C MET A 68 -22.02 -18.91 15.15
N ALA A 69 -22.51 -19.60 14.10
CA ALA A 69 -22.54 -21.05 14.07
C ALA A 69 -21.13 -21.66 14.16
N LEU A 70 -20.17 -21.09 13.42
CA LEU A 70 -18.77 -21.51 13.49
C LEU A 70 -18.17 -21.25 14.88
N SER A 71 -18.44 -20.09 15.48
CA SER A 71 -18.03 -19.76 16.84
C SER A 71 -18.55 -20.77 17.86
N ALA A 72 -19.83 -21.12 17.78
CA ALA A 72 -20.43 -22.12 18.67
C ALA A 72 -19.80 -23.51 18.48
N GLY A 73 -19.43 -23.87 17.25
CA GLY A 73 -18.68 -25.09 16.95
C GLY A 73 -17.32 -25.13 17.65
N PHE A 74 -16.55 -24.05 17.56
CA PHE A 74 -15.24 -23.93 18.22
C PHE A 74 -15.37 -24.00 19.74
N HIS A 75 -16.34 -23.29 20.33
CA HIS A 75 -16.60 -23.36 21.77
C HIS A 75 -16.93 -24.78 22.24
N LYS A 76 -17.72 -25.56 21.49
CA LYS A 76 -18.02 -26.96 21.83
C LYS A 76 -16.79 -27.86 21.84
N LEU A 77 -15.78 -27.54 21.04
CA LEU A 77 -14.49 -28.24 21.01
C LEU A 77 -13.50 -27.73 22.07
N GLY A 78 -13.90 -26.77 22.91
CA GLY A 78 -13.00 -26.11 23.87
C GLY A 78 -11.93 -25.25 23.21
N LEU A 79 -12.12 -24.86 21.94
CA LEU A 79 -11.21 -24.02 21.19
C LEU A 79 -11.71 -22.57 21.18
N SER A 80 -10.77 -21.62 21.18
CA SER A 80 -11.12 -20.21 20.96
C SER A 80 -11.62 -19.98 19.53
N PRO A 81 -12.68 -19.19 19.32
CA PRO A 81 -13.07 -18.75 17.98
C PRO A 81 -12.03 -17.82 17.32
N ASN A 82 -11.12 -17.23 18.11
CA ASN A 82 -9.95 -16.46 17.66
C ASN A 82 -8.73 -17.38 17.43
N SER A 83 -8.92 -18.41 16.62
CA SER A 83 -7.87 -19.36 16.23
C SER A 83 -7.95 -19.66 14.73
N LEU A 84 -6.89 -20.26 14.17
CA LEU A 84 -6.85 -20.63 12.76
C LEU A 84 -8.01 -21.55 12.40
N GLY A 85 -8.81 -21.17 11.40
CA GLY A 85 -10.02 -21.87 10.98
C GLY A 85 -11.28 -21.45 11.74
N GLY A 86 -11.15 -20.72 12.85
CA GLY A 86 -12.26 -20.11 13.58
C GLY A 86 -12.77 -18.82 12.92
N PRO A 87 -13.92 -18.29 13.34
CA PRO A 87 -14.51 -17.09 12.73
C PRO A 87 -13.63 -15.84 12.92
N GLY A 88 -12.83 -15.77 13.98
CA GLY A 88 -11.87 -14.68 14.16
C GLY A 88 -10.80 -14.65 13.05
N SER A 89 -10.40 -15.83 12.53
CA SER A 89 -9.39 -15.93 11.47
C SER A 89 -9.83 -15.44 10.10
N ILE A 90 -11.13 -15.20 9.93
CA ILE A 90 -11.69 -14.52 8.75
C ILE A 90 -11.36 -13.02 8.79
N LEU A 91 -11.28 -12.44 10.00
CA LEU A 91 -11.06 -11.02 10.23
C LEU A 91 -9.57 -10.68 10.29
N CYS A 92 -8.80 -11.38 11.12
CA CYS A 92 -7.39 -11.10 11.37
C CYS A 92 -6.58 -12.40 11.45
N SER A 93 -5.26 -12.26 11.32
CA SER A 93 -4.39 -13.43 11.17
C SER A 93 -4.09 -14.08 12.53
N PHE A 94 -4.16 -15.41 12.56
CA PHE A 94 -3.80 -16.25 13.71
C PHE A 94 -2.87 -17.38 13.26
N PRO A 95 -1.79 -17.68 14.00
CA PRO A 95 -0.94 -18.82 13.69
C PRO A 95 -1.67 -20.14 13.98
N GLY A 96 -1.31 -21.18 13.24
CA GLY A 96 -1.74 -22.55 13.50
C GLY A 96 -1.12 -23.10 14.78
N ALA A 97 -1.72 -24.15 15.35
CA ALA A 97 -1.27 -24.74 16.62
C ALA A 97 0.20 -25.23 16.60
N ALA A 98 0.70 -25.66 15.43
CA ALA A 98 2.09 -26.08 15.26
C ALA A 98 3.09 -24.91 15.08
N GLN A 99 2.61 -23.69 14.87
CA GLN A 99 3.44 -22.50 14.61
C GLN A 99 3.75 -21.76 15.90
N THR A 100 4.55 -22.40 16.76
CA THR A 100 4.86 -21.89 18.11
C THR A 100 6.06 -20.95 18.14
N SER A 101 6.84 -20.86 17.05
CA SER A 101 8.06 -20.06 16.98
C SER A 101 7.79 -18.59 16.61
N TYR A 102 7.86 -17.76 17.65
CA TYR A 102 8.07 -16.30 17.63
C TYR A 102 8.90 -15.77 16.45
N GLY A 103 10.16 -16.20 16.41
CA GLY A 103 11.13 -15.72 15.43
C GLY A 103 10.76 -16.10 14.00
N TYR A 104 10.27 -17.34 13.80
CA TYR A 104 9.82 -17.81 12.49
C TYR A 104 8.70 -16.94 11.92
N LEU A 105 7.66 -16.70 12.73
CA LEU A 105 6.51 -15.87 12.32
C LEU A 105 6.91 -14.42 12.04
N PHE A 106 7.79 -13.86 12.87
CA PHE A 106 8.36 -12.53 12.63
C PHE A 106 9.09 -12.47 11.28
N PHE A 107 9.99 -13.42 11.00
CA PHE A 107 10.80 -13.38 9.78
C PHE A 107 9.96 -13.57 8.51
N ILE A 108 8.87 -14.34 8.56
CA ILE A 108 7.93 -14.46 7.44
C ILE A 108 7.23 -13.13 7.18
N GLU A 109 6.65 -12.53 8.23
CA GLU A 109 5.97 -11.24 8.11
C GLU A 109 6.94 -10.17 7.59
N PHE A 110 8.16 -10.15 8.11
CA PHE A 110 9.22 -9.24 7.68
C PHE A 110 9.61 -9.46 6.22
N PHE A 111 9.87 -10.70 5.80
CA PHE A 111 10.24 -11.03 4.42
C PHE A 111 9.14 -10.64 3.44
N VAL A 112 7.89 -11.05 3.72
CA VAL A 112 6.74 -10.76 2.87
C VAL A 112 6.51 -9.26 2.75
N CYS A 113 6.52 -8.52 3.86
CA CYS A 113 6.35 -7.07 3.83
C CYS A 113 7.50 -6.36 3.12
N SER A 114 8.72 -6.90 3.20
CA SER A 114 9.87 -6.36 2.49
C SER A 114 9.73 -6.56 0.98
N PHE A 115 9.35 -7.76 0.55
CA PHE A 115 9.07 -8.03 -0.87
C PHE A 115 7.98 -7.10 -1.42
N LEU A 116 6.87 -6.97 -0.69
CA LEU A 116 5.78 -6.06 -1.07
C LEU A 116 6.26 -4.61 -1.12
N GLY A 117 7.06 -4.17 -0.15
CA GLY A 117 7.65 -2.83 -0.13
C GLY A 117 8.52 -2.55 -1.36
N ILE A 118 9.38 -3.48 -1.75
CA ILE A 118 10.23 -3.37 -2.95
C ILE A 118 9.37 -3.26 -4.21
N VAL A 119 8.36 -4.12 -4.36
CA VAL A 119 7.50 -4.08 -5.56
C VAL A 119 6.65 -2.80 -5.59
N ILE A 120 6.13 -2.36 -4.45
CA ILE A 120 5.39 -1.08 -4.37
C ILE A 120 6.31 0.08 -4.77
N TRP A 121 7.55 0.12 -4.28
CA TRP A 121 8.50 1.16 -4.68
C TRP A 121 8.86 1.09 -6.16
N SER A 122 9.05 -0.12 -6.69
CA SER A 122 9.43 -0.30 -8.09
C SER A 122 8.34 0.11 -9.06
N VAL A 123 7.06 -0.02 -8.69
CA VAL A 123 5.95 0.44 -9.53
C VAL A 123 5.69 1.95 -9.42
N LEU A 124 6.09 2.56 -8.30
CA LEU A 124 6.01 4.00 -8.08
C LEU A 124 7.20 4.75 -8.70
N ASP A 125 8.27 4.03 -9.05
CA ASP A 125 9.46 4.59 -9.67
C ASP A 125 9.20 4.96 -11.15
N PRO A 126 9.21 6.25 -11.51
CA PRO A 126 9.00 6.68 -12.89
C PRO A 126 10.12 6.25 -13.85
N ALA A 127 11.29 5.85 -13.31
CA ALA A 127 12.41 5.38 -14.13
C ALA A 127 12.28 3.91 -14.52
N ASN A 128 11.34 3.15 -13.94
CA ASN A 128 11.18 1.74 -14.25
C ASN A 128 10.47 1.55 -15.60
N PRO A 129 11.15 1.04 -16.65
CA PRO A 129 10.58 0.96 -18.00
C PRO A 129 9.55 -0.17 -18.16
N PHE A 130 9.45 -1.08 -17.19
CA PHE A 130 8.55 -2.23 -17.25
C PHE A 130 7.16 -1.96 -16.65
N ILE A 131 6.95 -0.79 -16.05
CA ILE A 131 5.69 -0.44 -15.41
C ILE A 131 5.08 0.81 -16.02
N SER A 132 3.76 0.78 -16.22
CA SER A 132 2.99 1.95 -16.58
C SER A 132 2.15 2.38 -15.37
N PRO A 133 1.82 3.68 -15.22
CA PRO A 133 0.95 4.13 -14.14
C PRO A 133 -0.40 3.39 -14.08
N VAL A 134 -0.94 2.99 -15.25
CA VAL A 134 -2.22 2.27 -15.36
C VAL A 134 -2.11 0.83 -14.87
N SER A 135 -0.95 0.18 -15.00
CA SER A 135 -0.76 -1.21 -14.57
C SER A 135 -0.39 -1.33 -13.08
N ALA A 136 0.03 -0.25 -12.42
CA ALA A 136 0.46 -0.27 -11.02
C ALA A 136 -0.54 -0.94 -10.05
N PRO A 137 -1.87 -0.66 -10.09
CA PRO A 137 -2.83 -1.30 -9.18
C PRO A 137 -2.84 -2.83 -9.30
N PHE A 138 -2.77 -3.33 -10.53
CA PHE A 138 -2.80 -4.77 -10.81
C PHE A 138 -1.47 -5.44 -10.45
N THR A 139 -0.34 -4.79 -10.73
CA THR A 139 0.98 -5.30 -10.33
C THR A 139 1.12 -5.40 -8.82
N ILE A 140 0.66 -4.37 -8.07
CA ILE A 140 0.63 -4.43 -6.60
C ILE A 140 -0.28 -5.57 -6.15
N GLY A 141 -1.50 -5.68 -6.70
CA GLY A 141 -2.41 -6.79 -6.39
C GLY A 141 -1.78 -8.17 -6.62
N LEU A 142 -1.10 -8.37 -7.75
CA LEU A 142 -0.40 -9.62 -8.08
C LEU A 142 0.78 -9.91 -7.14
N ALA A 143 1.50 -8.88 -6.69
CA ALA A 143 2.55 -9.05 -5.69
C ALA A 143 1.97 -9.59 -4.36
N TYR A 144 0.83 -9.04 -3.91
CA TYR A 144 0.10 -9.60 -2.78
C TYR A 144 -0.41 -11.02 -3.06
N ALA A 145 -0.89 -11.33 -4.27
CA ALA A 145 -1.31 -12.68 -4.63
C ALA A 145 -0.17 -13.69 -4.46
N ALA A 146 1.01 -13.38 -4.99
CA ALA A 146 2.19 -14.23 -4.91
C ALA A 146 2.59 -14.51 -3.45
N MET A 147 2.61 -13.47 -2.61
CA MET A 147 2.95 -13.63 -1.18
C MET A 147 1.88 -14.41 -0.41
N ILE A 148 0.61 -14.16 -0.67
CA ILE A 148 -0.49 -14.90 -0.03
C ILE A 148 -0.43 -16.38 -0.42
N TRP A 149 -0.27 -16.70 -1.70
CA TRP A 149 -0.20 -18.10 -2.14
C TRP A 149 1.05 -18.83 -1.63
N GLY A 150 2.19 -18.13 -1.51
CA GLY A 150 3.42 -18.74 -1.01
C GLY A 150 3.49 -18.87 0.51
N PHE A 151 2.93 -17.91 1.26
CA PHE A 151 3.26 -17.73 2.68
C PHE A 151 2.04 -17.69 3.62
N ALA A 152 0.80 -17.59 3.13
CA ALA A 152 -0.36 -17.46 4.03
C ALA A 152 -0.59 -18.68 4.93
N PHE A 153 -0.10 -19.87 4.54
CA PHE A 153 -0.06 -21.06 5.42
C PHE A 153 0.63 -20.73 6.75
N ALA A 154 1.69 -19.93 6.71
CA ALA A 154 2.51 -19.57 7.85
C ALA A 154 1.94 -18.41 8.69
N THR A 155 0.79 -17.86 8.27
CA THR A 155 0.16 -16.63 8.76
C THR A 155 0.89 -15.34 8.37
N ILE A 156 0.18 -14.45 7.67
CA ILE A 156 0.68 -13.13 7.24
C ILE A 156 -0.40 -12.08 7.44
N SER A 157 -0.01 -10.88 7.87
CA SER A 157 -0.89 -9.72 8.03
C SER A 157 -0.67 -8.72 6.91
N THR A 158 0.59 -8.42 6.61
CA THR A 158 1.10 -7.52 5.56
C THR A 158 0.76 -6.04 5.71
N ASN A 159 -0.12 -5.67 6.65
CA ASN A 159 -0.63 -4.30 6.77
C ASN A 159 -1.22 -4.07 8.16
N LEU A 160 -0.67 -3.09 8.88
CA LEU A 160 -1.11 -2.70 10.22
C LEU A 160 -2.60 -2.39 10.28
N ALA A 161 -3.11 -1.57 9.36
CA ALA A 161 -4.51 -1.16 9.38
C ALA A 161 -5.46 -2.33 9.13
N ARG A 162 -5.09 -3.20 8.17
CA ARG A 162 -5.84 -4.41 7.80
C ARG A 162 -5.95 -5.41 8.94
N ASP A 163 -4.95 -5.49 9.81
CA ASP A 163 -4.99 -6.41 10.95
C ASP A 163 -5.58 -5.75 12.19
N LEU A 164 -5.11 -4.57 12.60
CA LEU A 164 -5.60 -3.91 13.81
C LEU A 164 -7.09 -3.59 13.73
N GLY A 165 -7.56 -3.04 12.61
CA GLY A 165 -8.97 -2.64 12.46
C GLY A 165 -9.92 -3.84 12.60
N THR A 166 -9.67 -4.91 11.85
CA THR A 166 -10.51 -6.12 11.93
C THR A 166 -10.25 -6.95 13.19
N ARG A 167 -9.05 -6.87 13.79
CA ARG A 167 -8.76 -7.53 15.08
C ARG A 167 -9.54 -6.92 16.23
N ILE A 168 -9.77 -5.60 16.22
CA ILE A 168 -10.69 -4.96 17.17
C ILE A 168 -12.10 -5.55 17.01
N VAL A 169 -12.57 -5.75 15.77
CA VAL A 169 -13.87 -6.41 15.51
C VAL A 169 -13.87 -7.85 16.02
N ALA A 170 -12.80 -8.60 15.77
CA ALA A 170 -12.66 -9.97 16.29
C ALA A 170 -12.73 -9.98 17.83
N ALA A 171 -12.10 -9.01 18.50
CA ALA A 171 -12.17 -8.88 19.94
C ALA A 171 -13.58 -8.60 20.46
N ILE A 172 -14.35 -7.75 19.76
CA ILE A 172 -15.73 -7.41 20.11
C ILE A 172 -16.65 -8.63 20.03
N PHE A 173 -16.55 -9.44 18.97
CA PHE A 173 -17.50 -10.52 18.69
C PHE A 173 -17.06 -11.89 19.23
N PHE A 174 -15.75 -12.14 19.34
CA PHE A 174 -15.20 -13.46 19.60
C PHE A 174 -14.29 -13.54 20.81
N GLY A 175 -13.97 -12.41 21.46
CA GLY A 175 -13.24 -12.36 22.73
C GLY A 175 -11.89 -11.65 22.66
N GLY A 176 -11.46 -11.11 23.80
CA GLY A 176 -10.22 -10.31 23.89
C GLY A 176 -8.92 -11.07 23.62
N ASP A 177 -8.97 -12.41 23.60
CA ASP A 177 -7.86 -13.27 23.21
C ASP A 177 -7.49 -13.14 21.72
N ALA A 178 -8.28 -12.41 20.93
CA ALA A 178 -7.86 -11.86 19.64
C ALA A 178 -6.53 -11.07 19.74
N PHE A 179 -6.25 -10.44 20.89
CA PHE A 179 -4.99 -9.76 21.19
C PHE A 179 -4.02 -10.67 21.97
N ASN A 180 -3.78 -11.86 21.44
CA ASN A 180 -2.80 -12.79 21.99
C ASN A 180 -1.34 -12.36 21.72
N ARG A 181 -0.39 -13.18 22.13
CA ARG A 181 1.05 -12.93 22.01
C ARG A 181 1.55 -12.77 20.56
N TYR A 182 0.84 -13.27 19.56
CA TYR A 182 1.18 -13.07 18.15
C TYR A 182 0.72 -11.71 17.60
N ALA A 183 -0.32 -11.10 18.18
CA ALA A 183 -0.92 -9.88 17.64
C ALA A 183 0.08 -8.75 17.37
N PRO A 184 1.08 -8.44 18.23
CA PRO A 184 2.07 -7.40 17.92
C PRO A 184 2.88 -7.68 16.66
N ILE A 185 3.15 -8.95 16.32
CA ILE A 185 3.86 -9.32 15.09
C ILE A 185 3.00 -8.95 13.88
N ALA A 186 1.74 -9.40 13.86
CA ALA A 186 0.80 -9.10 12.78
C ALA A 186 0.56 -7.59 12.60
N ILE A 187 0.46 -6.85 13.71
CA ILE A 187 0.13 -5.42 13.67
C ILE A 187 1.34 -4.58 13.24
N PHE A 188 2.53 -4.83 13.81
CA PHE A 188 3.62 -3.84 13.75
C PHE A 188 4.78 -4.21 12.83
N VAL A 189 5.04 -5.48 12.54
CA VAL A 189 6.27 -5.89 11.81
C VAL A 189 6.31 -5.38 10.38
N ASN A 190 5.16 -5.16 9.75
CA ASN A 190 5.09 -4.56 8.42
C ASN A 190 5.76 -3.17 8.35
N ILE A 191 5.75 -2.37 9.42
CA ILE A 191 6.36 -1.03 9.42
C ILE A 191 7.88 -1.09 9.21
N PRO A 192 8.68 -1.71 10.12
CA PRO A 192 10.13 -1.79 9.93
C PRO A 192 10.51 -2.57 8.67
N ALA A 193 9.73 -3.57 8.27
CA ALA A 193 9.97 -4.33 7.04
C ALA A 193 9.81 -3.47 5.77
N THR A 194 8.73 -2.69 5.67
CA THR A 194 8.54 -1.79 4.53
C THR A 194 9.56 -0.64 4.55
N ILE A 195 9.91 -0.10 5.72
CA ILE A 195 11.00 0.92 5.81
C ILE A 195 12.32 0.33 5.31
N PHE A 196 12.66 -0.89 5.75
CA PHE A 196 13.86 -1.60 5.28
C PHE A 196 13.83 -1.78 3.75
N ALA A 197 12.73 -2.30 3.20
CA ALA A 197 12.59 -2.52 1.77
C ALA A 197 12.70 -1.25 0.92
N THR A 198 12.05 -0.17 1.35
CA THR A 198 12.11 1.11 0.64
C THR A 198 13.49 1.74 0.75
N GLY A 199 14.16 1.62 1.90
CA GLY A 199 15.56 2.00 2.04
C GLY A 199 16.49 1.20 1.10
N VAL A 200 16.30 -0.13 1.00
CA VAL A 200 17.05 -0.96 0.04
C VAL A 200 16.80 -0.49 -1.40
N TYR A 201 15.55 -0.21 -1.76
CA TYR A 201 15.22 0.27 -3.10
C TYR A 201 15.87 1.62 -3.40
N GLU A 202 15.70 2.61 -2.52
CA GLU A 202 16.25 3.96 -2.69
C GLU A 202 17.78 3.98 -2.76
N LEU A 203 18.46 3.14 -1.96
CA LEU A 203 19.92 3.15 -1.89
C LEU A 203 20.60 2.34 -2.99
N PHE A 204 19.97 1.26 -3.47
CA PHE A 204 20.64 0.29 -4.34
C PHE A 204 19.96 0.05 -5.69
N LEU A 205 18.64 0.28 -5.80
CA LEU A 205 17.87 -0.09 -6.99
C LEU A 205 17.39 1.13 -7.78
N ARG A 206 17.21 2.27 -7.12
CA ARG A 206 16.77 3.51 -7.77
C ARG A 206 17.91 4.09 -8.60
N ASP A 207 17.63 4.37 -9.86
CA ASP A 207 18.64 4.97 -10.75
C ASP A 207 18.87 6.45 -10.38
N SER A 208 20.02 6.69 -9.75
CA SER A 208 20.47 8.02 -9.35
C SER A 208 20.66 8.97 -10.55
N PHE A 209 21.01 8.46 -11.73
CA PHE A 209 21.36 9.30 -12.87
C PHE A 209 20.12 9.96 -13.50
N VAL A 210 18.99 9.27 -13.55
CA VAL A 210 17.70 9.83 -14.01
C VAL A 210 17.15 10.85 -13.00
N SER A 211 17.40 10.63 -11.70
CA SER A 211 17.02 11.57 -10.63
C SER A 211 17.85 12.88 -10.69
N ILE A 212 19.17 12.77 -10.92
CA ILE A 212 20.07 13.94 -11.09
C ILE A 212 19.70 14.75 -12.35
N ALA A 213 19.27 14.08 -13.43
CA ALA A 213 18.81 14.76 -14.65
C ALA A 213 17.55 15.60 -14.42
N LYS A 214 16.62 15.16 -13.57
CA LYS A 214 15.47 15.99 -13.14
C LYS A 214 15.87 17.12 -12.19
N GLY A 215 16.88 16.91 -11.35
CA GLY A 215 17.38 17.92 -10.40
C GLY A 215 18.17 19.07 -11.03
N HIS A 216 18.80 18.85 -12.19
CA HIS A 216 19.52 19.89 -12.96
C HIS A 216 18.69 20.58 -14.05
N LEU A 217 17.40 20.23 -14.18
CA LEU A 217 16.46 20.98 -15.01
C LEU A 217 15.83 22.14 -14.23
N SER A 218 16.61 22.85 -13.42
CA SER A 218 16.37 24.27 -13.23
C SER A 218 17.01 24.98 -14.41
N HIS A 219 16.31 25.02 -15.55
CA HIS A 219 16.72 25.91 -16.63
C HIS A 219 16.72 27.33 -16.07
N GLU A 220 17.83 28.05 -16.25
CA GLU A 220 17.98 29.48 -15.94
C GLU A 220 16.88 30.34 -16.60
N GLU A 221 16.17 29.78 -17.59
CA GLU A 221 15.08 30.41 -18.36
C GLU A 221 13.72 29.66 -18.28
N GLY A 222 13.49 28.75 -17.32
CA GLY A 222 12.15 28.17 -17.09
C GLY A 222 11.47 27.52 -18.33
N GLU A 223 10.17 27.78 -18.53
CA GLU A 223 9.35 27.25 -19.65
C GLU A 223 9.87 27.64 -21.04
N ASP A 224 10.59 28.77 -21.16
CA ASP A 224 11.12 29.27 -22.43
C ASP A 224 12.24 28.38 -22.99
N GLY A 225 13.05 27.78 -22.10
CA GLY A 225 14.10 26.84 -22.49
C GLY A 225 13.56 25.54 -23.10
N LEU A 226 12.43 25.07 -22.57
CA LEU A 226 11.74 23.87 -23.05
C LEU A 226 11.13 24.11 -24.45
N VAL A 227 10.49 25.27 -24.65
CA VAL A 227 9.91 25.67 -25.96
C VAL A 227 11.00 25.82 -27.02
N ARG A 228 12.15 26.40 -26.68
CA ARG A 228 13.30 26.53 -27.60
C ARG A 228 13.88 25.18 -28.01
N HIS A 229 13.96 24.22 -27.08
CA HIS A 229 14.44 22.87 -27.36
C HIS A 229 13.48 22.12 -28.29
N LEU A 230 12.18 22.16 -27.99
CA LEU A 230 11.12 21.54 -28.79
C LEU A 230 11.01 22.12 -30.22
N THR A 231 11.32 23.41 -30.38
CA THR A 231 11.40 24.09 -31.69
C THR A 231 12.65 23.66 -32.47
N LYS A 232 13.79 23.41 -31.79
CA LYS A 232 15.03 22.93 -32.42
C LYS A 232 14.97 21.45 -32.83
N THR A 233 14.24 20.62 -32.10
CA THR A 233 14.06 19.20 -32.40
C THR A 233 12.94 18.92 -33.40
N GLY A 234 12.28 19.96 -33.92
CA GLY A 234 11.23 19.85 -34.95
C GLY A 234 9.92 19.22 -34.45
N THR A 235 9.71 19.18 -33.13
CA THR A 235 8.53 18.55 -32.52
C THR A 235 7.31 19.49 -32.51
N ILE A 236 7.54 20.79 -32.72
CA ILE A 236 6.51 21.80 -32.98
C ILE A 236 6.89 22.50 -34.29
N GLU A 237 5.98 22.51 -35.27
CA GLU A 237 6.18 23.29 -36.51
C GLU A 237 6.36 24.78 -36.17
N GLN A 238 7.36 25.42 -36.80
CA GLN A 238 7.57 26.87 -36.79
C GLN A 238 6.34 27.57 -37.40
N GLY A 239 5.31 27.79 -36.58
CA GLY A 239 4.06 28.40 -37.00
C GLY A 239 2.97 28.37 -35.94
N ALA A 240 2.96 27.36 -35.06
CA ALA A 240 1.95 27.24 -33.99
C ALA A 240 2.11 28.27 -32.85
N ALA A 241 3.25 28.98 -32.81
CA ALA A 241 3.49 30.08 -31.87
C ALA A 241 2.61 31.32 -32.16
N SER A 242 1.98 31.41 -33.33
CA SER A 242 1.19 32.59 -33.72
C SER A 242 -0.23 32.66 -33.13
N THR A 243 -0.69 31.65 -32.38
CA THR A 243 -2.08 31.57 -31.89
C THR A 243 -2.28 31.71 -30.38
N LEU A 244 -1.21 31.97 -29.60
CA LEU A 244 -1.39 32.34 -28.19
C LEU A 244 -1.66 33.84 -28.07
N ARG A 245 -2.94 34.17 -28.21
CA ARG A 245 -3.52 35.50 -28.00
C ARG A 245 -3.23 35.98 -26.58
N ASN A 246 -2.46 37.06 -26.47
CA ASN A 246 -2.25 37.81 -25.23
C ASN A 246 -3.59 38.42 -24.77
N PRO A 247 -4.02 38.28 -23.49
CA PRO A 247 -5.25 38.91 -23.00
C PRO A 247 -5.24 40.45 -23.08
N ASN A 248 -4.06 41.06 -23.28
CA ASN A 248 -3.87 42.52 -23.20
C ASN A 248 -3.44 43.20 -24.51
N GLY A 249 -3.75 42.61 -25.67
CA GLY A 249 -3.94 43.32 -26.95
C GLY A 249 -3.01 44.48 -27.33
N ASN A 250 -1.68 44.31 -27.25
CA ASN A 250 -0.73 45.25 -27.85
C ASN A 250 0.29 44.49 -28.69
N ASP A 251 0.24 44.71 -30.01
CA ASP A 251 1.24 44.27 -30.99
C ASP A 251 2.44 45.22 -30.96
N TYR A 252 3.66 44.68 -30.95
CA TYR A 252 4.83 45.40 -31.43
C TYR A 252 5.52 44.57 -32.52
N ASN A 253 5.44 45.07 -33.75
CA ASN A 253 6.31 44.68 -34.85
C ASN A 253 7.76 45.06 -34.50
N VAL A 254 8.70 44.12 -34.51
CA VAL A 254 9.84 43.96 -35.44
C VAL A 254 10.50 42.61 -35.15
#